data_AF-A0A9D4HRP9-F1
#
_entry.id   AF-A0A9D4HRP9-F1
#
_cell.length_a   1.000
_cell.length_b   1.000
_cell.length_c   1.000
_cell.angle_alpha   90.00
_cell.angle_beta   90.00
_cell.angle_gamma   90.00
#
_symmetry.space_group_name_H-M   'P 1'
#
loop_
_entity.id
_entity.type
_entity.pdbx_description
1 polymer ?
#
loop_
_entity_poly.entity_id
_entity_poly.type
_entity_poly.pdbx_seq_one_letter_code
_entity_poly.pdbx_strand_id
1 'polypeptide(L)'
;MDVHLASSSMDVHLASSSMDVHLASSSIDVHLASSSVDVHLASSSMDVHLSSSSMDVLLTSSSMDVHLASSSIDVHMASSSVEVHLASSSIDVLLTSSSMDVHMESSSVDMLLAASSMDVLLTSSAADVLLAPSAI
;
A
#
# COMPACT_ATOMS: atom_id res chain seq x y z
N MET A 1 15.21 -7.57 9.49
CA MET A 1 16.29 -6.89 8.75
C MET A 1 15.82 -5.48 8.64
N ASP A 2 16.62 -4.54 9.11
CA ASP A 2 16.10 -3.20 9.34
C ASP A 2 16.81 -2.25 8.39
N VAL A 3 16.04 -1.47 7.63
CA VAL A 3 16.54 -0.56 6.60
C VAL A 3 15.99 0.83 6.87
N HIS A 4 16.90 1.78 7.09
CA HIS A 4 16.54 3.19 7.24
C HIS A 4 17.37 4.01 6.25
N LEU A 5 16.72 4.59 5.23
CA LEU A 5 17.41 5.38 4.22
C LEU A 5 16.69 6.72 4.00
N ALA A 6 17.49 7.76 3.78
CA ALA A 6 17.02 9.05 3.33
C ALA A 6 17.94 9.55 2.22
N SER A 7 17.37 9.81 1.05
CA SER A 7 18.08 10.26 -0.14
C SER A 7 17.11 11.05 -1.04
N SER A 8 17.61 11.71 -2.08
CA SER A 8 16.75 12.41 -3.05
C SER A 8 15.96 11.44 -3.93
N SER A 9 16.54 10.27 -4.20
CA SER A 9 15.95 9.18 -4.98
C SER A 9 16.45 7.85 -4.44
N MET A 10 15.59 6.83 -4.40
CA MET A 10 15.93 5.47 -4.01
C MET A 10 15.30 4.47 -4.98
N ASP A 11 16.07 3.42 -5.23
CA ASP A 11 15.65 2.17 -5.86
C ASP A 11 16.13 1.06 -4.91
N VAL A 12 15.19 0.30 -4.36
CA VAL A 12 15.43 -0.65 -3.27
C VAL A 12 14.89 -2.03 -3.63
N HIS A 13 15.80 -2.98 -3.79
CA HIS A 13 15.48 -4.40 -3.95
C HIS A 13 15.99 -5.21 -2.78
N LEU A 14 15.09 -5.81 -1.99
CA LEU A 14 15.46 -6.58 -0.80
C LEU A 14 14.73 -7.92 -0.76
N ALA A 15 15.44 -8.94 -0.29
CA ALA A 15 14.89 -10.25 -0.01
C ALA A 15 15.43 -10.75 1.34
N SER A 16 14.53 -11.04 2.27
CA SER A 16 14.88 -11.53 3.61
C SER A 16 13.70 -12.26 4.22
N SER A 17 13.90 -13.07 5.26
CA SER A 17 12.79 -13.75 5.95
C SER A 17 11.84 -12.77 6.63
N SER A 18 12.37 -11.69 7.19
CA SER A 18 11.60 -10.61 7.81
C SER A 18 12.31 -9.27 7.65
N MET A 19 11.56 -8.24 7.29
CA MET A 19 12.08 -6.88 7.07
C MET A 19 11.23 -5.82 7.76
N ASP A 20 11.90 -4.77 8.20
CA ASP A 20 11.36 -3.50 8.64
C ASP A 20 12.06 -2.41 7.80
N VAL A 21 11.28 -1.65 7.01
CA VAL A 21 11.80 -0.74 5.98
C VAL A 21 11.22 0.66 6.16
N HIS A 22 12.08 1.61 6.47
CA HIS A 22 11.77 3.04 6.55
C HIS A 22 12.54 3.84 5.50
N LEU A 23 11.84 4.43 4.52
CA LEU A 23 12.47 5.23 3.47
C LEU A 23 11.82 6.63 3.36
N ALA A 24 12.65 7.65 3.18
CA ALA A 24 12.21 9.02 2.95
C ALA A 24 12.91 9.64 1.73
N SER A 25 12.14 10.06 0.72
CA SER A 25 12.65 10.54 -0.57
C SER A 25 11.85 11.65 -1.22
N SER A 26 12.32 12.14 -2.38
CA SER A 26 11.43 12.73 -3.38
C SER A 26 10.83 11.66 -4.32
N SER A 27 11.59 10.61 -4.64
CA SER A 27 11.14 9.47 -5.46
C SER A 27 11.61 8.13 -4.88
N ILE A 28 10.72 7.14 -4.81
CA ILE A 28 11.00 5.80 -4.30
C ILE A 28 10.51 4.77 -5.29
N ASP A 29 11.36 3.81 -5.62
CA ASP A 29 10.99 2.54 -6.27
C ASP A 29 11.41 1.41 -5.31
N VAL A 30 10.48 0.53 -4.96
CA VAL A 30 10.67 -0.52 -3.96
C VAL A 30 10.15 -1.86 -4.47
N HIS A 31 11.02 -2.88 -4.41
CA HIS A 31 10.67 -4.27 -4.60
C HIS A 31 11.12 -5.11 -3.39
N LEU A 32 10.18 -5.63 -2.61
CA LEU A 32 10.48 -6.47 -1.44
C LEU A 32 9.87 -7.86 -1.56
N ALA A 33 10.66 -8.88 -1.18
CA ALA A 33 10.20 -10.25 -1.02
C ALA A 33 10.51 -10.76 0.39
N SER A 34 9.50 -11.13 1.17
CA SER A 34 9.68 -11.59 2.55
C SER A 34 8.70 -12.64 3.04
N SER A 35 8.92 -13.26 4.20
CA SER A 35 7.81 -13.93 4.89
C SER A 35 6.97 -12.94 5.70
N SER A 36 7.59 -11.87 6.22
CA SER A 36 6.90 -10.78 6.93
C SER A 36 7.56 -9.44 6.61
N VAL A 37 6.78 -8.44 6.23
CA VAL A 37 7.29 -7.10 5.93
C VAL A 37 6.52 -6.05 6.73
N ASP A 38 7.25 -5.09 7.28
CA ASP A 38 6.75 -3.83 7.80
C ASP A 38 7.40 -2.70 6.99
N VAL A 39 6.59 -1.81 6.41
CA VAL A 39 7.03 -0.81 5.43
C VAL A 39 6.45 0.56 5.74
N HIS A 40 7.32 1.53 5.94
CA HIS A 40 6.99 2.93 6.17
C HIS A 40 7.69 3.81 5.14
N LEU A 41 6.94 4.34 4.16
CA LEU A 41 7.51 5.17 3.08
C LEU A 41 6.91 6.57 3.08
N ALA A 42 7.77 7.58 2.88
CA ALA A 42 7.38 8.97 2.67
C ALA A 42 8.09 9.54 1.42
N SER A 43 7.33 10.03 0.46
CA SER A 43 7.87 10.50 -0.83
C SER A 43 6.96 11.53 -1.50
N SER A 44 7.41 12.12 -2.61
CA SER A 44 6.49 12.81 -3.53
C SER A 44 5.89 11.85 -4.56
N SER A 45 6.69 10.89 -5.02
CA SER A 45 6.29 9.81 -5.94
C SER A 45 6.78 8.46 -5.45
N MET A 46 5.96 7.41 -5.57
CA MET A 46 6.36 6.04 -5.24
C MET A 46 5.86 5.04 -6.27
N ASP A 47 6.66 4.01 -6.50
CA ASP A 47 6.27 2.73 -7.09
C ASP A 47 6.66 1.63 -6.10
N VAL A 48 5.70 0.78 -5.71
CA VAL A 48 5.88 -0.18 -4.63
C VAL A 48 5.34 -1.55 -5.03
N HIS A 49 6.22 -2.54 -5.06
CA HIS A 49 5.91 -3.94 -5.30
C HIS A 49 6.33 -4.82 -4.12
N LEU A 50 5.38 -5.34 -3.35
CA LEU A 50 5.66 -6.21 -2.22
C LEU A 50 5.08 -7.61 -2.42
N SER A 51 5.85 -8.63 -2.08
CA SER A 51 5.38 -10.02 -1.99
C SER A 51 5.78 -10.62 -0.65
N SER A 52 4.79 -11.04 0.14
CA SER A 52 5.03 -11.57 1.48
C SER A 52 3.94 -12.49 1.99
N SER A 53 4.14 -13.23 3.09
CA SER A 53 3.03 -13.95 3.73
C SER A 53 2.18 -13.02 4.59
N SER A 54 2.79 -11.99 5.20
CA SER A 54 2.12 -10.96 6.01
C SER A 54 2.74 -9.59 5.74
N MET A 55 1.91 -8.56 5.63
CA MET A 55 2.36 -7.18 5.41
C MET A 55 1.64 -6.20 6.32
N ASP A 56 2.40 -5.24 6.85
CA ASP A 56 1.91 -3.97 7.39
C ASP A 56 2.58 -2.85 6.58
N VAL A 57 1.79 -1.94 6.01
CA VAL A 57 2.28 -0.93 5.08
C VAL A 57 1.67 0.45 5.37
N LEU A 58 2.53 1.42 5.65
CA LEU A 58 2.18 2.83 5.80
C LEU A 58 2.86 3.68 4.71
N LEU A 59 2.06 4.26 3.81
CA LEU A 59 2.56 5.08 2.70
C LEU A 59 2.00 6.50 2.75
N THR A 60 2.87 7.49 2.58
CA THR A 60 2.47 8.90 2.39
C THR A 60 3.16 9.48 1.17
N SER A 61 2.38 9.83 0.14
CA SER A 61 2.94 10.34 -1.12
C SER A 61 2.03 11.36 -1.80
N SER A 62 2.53 12.18 -2.73
CA SER A 62 1.62 12.94 -3.61
C SER A 62 1.01 12.05 -4.69
N SER A 63 1.80 11.11 -5.22
CA SER A 63 1.38 10.09 -6.18
C SER A 63 1.97 8.75 -5.81
N MET A 64 1.20 7.67 -5.93
CA MET A 64 1.72 6.32 -5.72
C MET A 64 1.02 5.27 -6.57
N ASP A 65 1.80 4.31 -7.04
CA ASP A 65 1.38 3.04 -7.63
C ASP A 65 1.84 1.90 -6.71
N VAL A 66 0.92 1.02 -6.33
CA VAL A 66 1.13 0.02 -5.28
C VAL A 66 0.57 -1.33 -5.68
N HIS A 67 1.44 -2.34 -5.73
CA HIS A 67 1.12 -3.74 -5.99
C HIS A 67 1.53 -4.63 -4.81
N LEU A 68 0.55 -5.17 -4.08
CA LEU A 68 0.80 -6.05 -2.93
C LEU A 68 0.19 -7.43 -3.14
N ALA A 69 0.98 -8.47 -2.90
CA ALA A 69 0.52 -9.86 -2.94
C ALA A 69 0.88 -10.59 -1.63
N SER A 70 -0.13 -11.00 -0.86
CA SER A 70 0.10 -11.64 0.44
C SER A 70 -0.94 -12.65 0.88
N SER A 71 -0.73 -13.36 2.01
CA SER A 71 -1.84 -14.06 2.69
C SER A 71 -2.63 -13.13 3.60
N SER A 72 -1.99 -12.09 4.14
CA SER A 72 -2.65 -11.04 4.93
C SER A 72 -2.00 -9.68 4.67
N ILE A 73 -2.84 -8.68 4.41
CA ILE A 73 -2.43 -7.31 4.08
C ILE A 73 -3.15 -6.35 5.04
N ASP A 74 -2.39 -5.51 5.74
CA ASP A 74 -2.86 -4.31 6.44
C ASP A 74 -2.17 -3.09 5.82
N VAL A 75 -2.97 -2.10 5.38
CA VAL A 75 -2.46 -0.95 4.65
C VAL A 75 -3.14 0.34 5.06
N HIS A 76 -2.30 1.34 5.34
CA HIS A 76 -2.67 2.72 5.47
C HIS A 76 -1.99 3.56 4.39
N MET A 77 -2.75 4.25 3.53
CA MET A 77 -2.16 5.24 2.63
C MET A 77 -2.88 6.59 2.61
N ALA A 78 -2.06 7.63 2.43
CA ALA A 78 -2.50 9.01 2.25
C ALA A 78 -1.86 9.62 0.99
N SER A 79 -2.68 10.01 0.01
CA SER A 79 -2.20 10.62 -1.24
C SER A 79 -3.05 11.74 -1.82
N SER A 80 -2.54 12.38 -2.88
CA SER A 80 -3.40 13.11 -3.81
C SER A 80 -3.95 12.19 -4.89
N SER A 81 -3.13 11.28 -5.40
CA SER A 81 -3.49 10.27 -6.41
C SER A 81 -2.90 8.92 -6.06
N VAL A 82 -3.71 7.86 -6.10
CA VAL A 82 -3.25 6.51 -5.81
C VAL A 82 -3.85 5.49 -6.77
N GLU A 83 -3.03 4.57 -7.24
CA GLU A 83 -3.42 3.33 -7.92
C GLU A 83 -2.99 2.16 -7.04
N VAL A 84 -3.92 1.25 -6.74
CA VAL A 84 -3.66 0.12 -5.85
C VAL A 84 -4.16 -1.18 -6.45
N HIS A 85 -3.30 -2.19 -6.45
CA HIS A 85 -3.62 -3.57 -6.74
C HIS A 85 -3.26 -4.48 -5.56
N LEU A 86 -4.26 -5.06 -4.90
CA LEU A 86 -4.07 -5.97 -3.78
C LEU A 86 -4.62 -7.37 -4.10
N ALA A 87 -3.83 -8.39 -3.82
CA ALA A 87 -4.27 -9.79 -3.88
C ALA A 87 -3.93 -10.49 -2.57
N SER A 88 -4.96 -10.92 -1.82
CA SER A 88 -4.73 -11.60 -0.54
C SER A 88 -5.86 -12.46 -0.04
N SER A 89 -5.62 -13.36 0.93
CA SER A 89 -6.73 -14.06 1.60
C SER A 89 -7.53 -13.11 2.50
N SER A 90 -6.86 -12.16 3.15
CA SER A 90 -7.46 -11.14 4.01
C SER A 90 -6.82 -9.78 3.76
N ILE A 91 -7.64 -8.74 3.62
CA ILE A 91 -7.22 -7.36 3.39
C ILE A 91 -7.93 -6.44 4.40
N ASP A 92 -7.15 -5.60 5.08
CA ASP A 92 -7.61 -4.41 5.81
C ASP A 92 -6.98 -3.17 5.17
N VAL A 93 -7.79 -2.20 4.77
CA VAL A 93 -7.33 -1.01 4.05
C VAL A 93 -7.98 0.26 4.60
N LEU A 94 -7.13 1.23 4.94
CA LEU A 94 -7.52 2.63 5.08
C LEU A 94 -6.84 3.46 4.01
N LEU A 95 -7.64 4.05 3.12
CA LEU A 95 -7.13 4.85 2.02
C LEU A 95 -7.76 6.24 2.01
N THR A 96 -6.90 7.26 2.04
CA THR A 96 -7.29 8.66 1.92
C THR A 96 -6.62 9.26 0.70
N SER A 97 -7.41 9.75 -0.25
CA SER A 97 -6.88 10.37 -1.47
C SER A 97 -7.79 11.47 -2.02
N SER A 98 -7.30 12.29 -2.95
CA SER A 98 -8.21 13.11 -3.77
C SER A 98 -8.80 12.27 -4.91
N SER A 99 -7.96 11.46 -5.57
CA SER A 99 -8.32 10.49 -6.60
C SER A 99 -7.75 9.12 -6.27
N MET A 100 -8.53 8.06 -6.44
CA MET A 100 -8.06 6.69 -6.27
C MET A 100 -8.62 5.74 -7.34
N ASP A 101 -7.81 4.78 -7.74
CA ASP A 101 -8.21 3.58 -8.49
C ASP A 101 -7.74 2.35 -7.69
N VAL A 102 -8.67 1.47 -7.33
CA VAL A 102 -8.39 0.34 -6.43
C VAL A 102 -8.94 -0.96 -7.01
N HIS A 103 -8.04 -1.89 -7.26
CA HIS A 103 -8.33 -3.26 -7.65
C HIS A 103 -7.97 -4.23 -6.52
N MET A 104 -8.93 -5.03 -6.08
CA MET A 104 -8.71 -6.01 -5.02
C MET A 104 -9.32 -7.38 -5.35
N GLU A 105 -8.56 -8.42 -5.02
CA GLU A 105 -9.00 -9.81 -5.01
C GLU A 105 -8.73 -10.41 -3.63
N SER A 106 -9.78 -10.83 -2.94
CA SER A 106 -9.62 -11.42 -1.61
C SER A 106 -10.76 -12.29 -1.13
N SER A 107 -10.50 -13.20 -0.18
CA SER A 107 -11.60 -13.91 0.49
C SER A 107 -12.35 -12.99 1.46
N SER A 108 -11.64 -12.12 2.19
CA SER A 108 -12.20 -11.21 3.19
C SER A 108 -11.59 -9.81 3.06
N VAL A 109 -12.44 -8.79 2.98
CA VAL A 109 -12.01 -7.38 2.92
C VAL A 109 -12.71 -6.57 4.01
N ASP A 110 -11.95 -5.77 4.73
CA ASP A 110 -12.45 -4.61 5.47
C ASP A 110 -11.78 -3.38 4.87
N MET A 111 -12.56 -2.35 4.53
CA MET A 111 -11.97 -1.13 3.98
C MET A 111 -12.71 0.14 4.34
N LEU A 112 -11.94 1.20 4.55
CA LEU A 112 -12.39 2.57 4.68
C LEU A 112 -11.72 3.42 3.61
N LEU A 113 -12.52 3.96 2.69
CA LEU A 113 -12.06 4.82 1.59
C LEU A 113 -12.60 6.23 1.74
N ALA A 114 -11.72 7.23 1.60
CA ALA A 114 -12.10 8.63 1.52
C ALA A 114 -11.47 9.29 0.28
N ALA A 115 -12.29 9.63 -0.72
CA ALA A 115 -11.85 10.41 -1.88
C ALA A 115 -12.94 11.26 -2.53
N SER A 116 -12.50 12.22 -3.34
CA SER A 116 -13.37 13.07 -4.16
C SER A 116 -13.74 12.38 -5.47
N SER A 117 -12.84 11.53 -5.98
CA SER A 117 -13.04 10.64 -7.11
C SER A 117 -12.47 9.27 -6.78
N MET A 118 -13.25 8.21 -7.02
CA MET A 118 -12.81 6.84 -6.77
C MET A 118 -13.39 5.89 -7.81
N ASP A 119 -12.54 4.97 -8.30
CA ASP A 119 -12.93 3.73 -8.98
C ASP A 119 -12.48 2.56 -8.13
N VAL A 120 -13.35 1.58 -7.92
CA VAL A 120 -13.08 0.41 -7.06
C VAL A 120 -13.64 -0.84 -7.70
N LEU A 121 -12.75 -1.76 -8.05
CA LEU A 121 -13.09 -3.12 -8.46
C LEU A 121 -12.70 -4.09 -7.34
N LEU A 122 -13.72 -4.61 -6.66
CA LEU A 122 -13.56 -5.58 -5.59
C LEU A 122 -14.13 -6.94 -5.97
N THR A 123 -13.30 -7.97 -5.87
CA THR A 123 -13.70 -9.38 -6.00
C THR A 123 -13.49 -10.06 -4.65
N SER A 124 -14.58 -10.36 -3.93
CA SER A 124 -14.46 -11.06 -2.66
C SER A 124 -15.61 -11.97 -2.26
N SER A 125 -15.35 -12.85 -1.29
CA SER A 125 -16.38 -13.69 -0.66
C SER A 125 -17.10 -12.96 0.49
N ALA A 126 -16.38 -12.12 1.23
CA ALA A 126 -16.91 -11.24 2.26
C ALA A 126 -16.24 -9.86 2.17
N ALA A 127 -17.04 -8.80 2.36
CA ALA A 127 -16.54 -7.42 2.36
C ALA A 127 -17.35 -6.55 3.34
N ASP A 128 -16.64 -5.78 4.15
CA ASP A 128 -17.13 -4.55 4.77
C ASP A 128 -16.46 -3.35 4.07
N VAL A 129 -17.27 -2.38 3.63
CA VAL A 129 -16.79 -1.25 2.81
C VAL A 129 -17.45 0.03 3.28
N LEU A 130 -16.64 0.95 3.80
CA LEU A 130 -17.06 2.27 4.24
C LEU A 130 -16.61 3.39 3.30
N LEU A 131 -17.62 3.94 2.62
CA LEU A 131 -17.65 5.12 1.75
C LEU A 131 -17.59 6.46 2.48
N ALA A 132 -16.46 7.15 2.63
CA ALA A 132 -16.42 8.49 3.21
C ALA A 132 -16.19 9.59 2.14
N PRO A 133 -16.92 10.72 2.18
CA PRO A 133 -16.57 11.88 1.36
C PRO A 133 -15.21 12.45 1.80
N SER A 134 -14.42 12.97 0.86
CA SER A 134 -13.15 13.66 1.19
C SER A 134 -13.36 14.72 2.27
N ALA A 135 -12.56 14.66 3.34
CA ALA A 135 -12.49 15.67 4.39
C ALA A 135 -11.52 16.83 4.04
N ILE A 136 -11.26 17.08 2.74
CA ILE A 136 -10.28 18.05 2.26
C ILE A 136 -10.98 19.33 1.79
#